data_AF-W2RZ79-F1
#
_entry.id   AF-W2RZ79-F1
#
_cell.length_a   1.000
_cell.length_b   1.000
_cell.length_c   1.000
_cell.angle_alpha   90.00
_cell.angle_beta   90.00
_cell.angle_gamma   90.00
#
_symmetry.space_group_name_H-M   'P 1'
#
loop_
_entity.id
_entity.type
_entity.pdbx_description
1 polymer ?
#
loop_
_entity_poly.entity_id
_entity_poly.type
_entity_poly.pdbx_seq_one_letter_code
_entity_poly.pdbx_strand_id
1 'polypeptide(L)'
;MGSANGSKWMDEANLTTIKAVHESLGMPVSKYHNPDLEKEEQEILEHYKEWFRFNHTDFGNKERAKSFYDVPETMYFDLMKVIPRGGFAKHYDDIDEYYDDSHLACRDLEIVATSPESGYGTMVQRYWGIGSDGKEFSFTFRMTSLLRKIDGRWKWIHEHVSFPADLVTGQSDLTCGTGTTGKPT
;
A
#
# COMPACT_ATOMS: atom_id res chain seq x y z
N MET A 1 18.19 19.60 13.63
CA MET A 1 17.46 18.38 13.24
C MET A 1 16.14 18.43 13.97
N GLY A 2 15.10 18.97 13.32
CA GLY A 2 13.78 19.06 13.94
C GLY A 2 13.21 17.66 14.07
N SER A 3 12.71 17.31 15.26
CA SER A 3 11.85 16.15 15.40
C SER A 3 10.65 16.36 14.48
N ALA A 4 10.58 15.60 13.39
CA ALA A 4 9.35 15.50 12.64
C ALA A 4 8.31 14.96 13.63
N ASN A 5 7.31 15.77 13.97
CA ASN A 5 6.06 15.23 14.50
C ASN A 5 5.54 14.29 13.41
N GLY A 6 5.82 13.00 13.55
CA GLY A 6 5.53 12.01 12.50
C GLY A 6 4.04 12.02 12.19
N SER A 7 3.71 11.90 10.91
CA SER A 7 2.34 11.63 10.48
C SER A 7 1.77 10.44 11.26
N LYS A 8 0.48 10.51 11.55
CA LYS A 8 -0.23 9.47 12.30
C LYS A 8 -0.43 8.25 11.40
N TRP A 9 -0.43 7.08 12.02
CA TRP A 9 -0.92 5.86 11.39
C TRP A 9 -2.43 5.98 11.19
N MET A 10 -2.89 5.60 10.00
CA MET A 10 -4.28 5.65 9.55
C MET A 10 -4.65 4.33 8.90
N ASP A 11 -5.86 3.86 9.17
CA ASP A 11 -6.49 2.71 8.54
C ASP A 11 -7.71 3.16 7.68
N GLU A 12 -8.50 2.21 7.18
CA GLU A 12 -9.70 2.48 6.40
C GLU A 12 -10.73 3.38 7.12
N ALA A 13 -10.74 3.38 8.46
CA ALA A 13 -11.67 4.18 9.24
C ALA A 13 -11.22 5.66 9.31
N ASN A 14 -9.91 5.92 9.20
CA ASN A 14 -9.36 7.28 9.23
C ASN A 14 -9.13 7.90 7.85
N LEU A 15 -8.94 7.06 6.83
CA LEU A 15 -8.84 7.49 5.43
C LEU A 15 -10.21 7.96 4.91
N THR A 16 -10.58 9.21 5.19
CA THR A 16 -11.93 9.72 4.91
C THR A 16 -12.04 10.43 3.56
N THR A 17 -11.31 11.53 3.38
CA THR A 17 -11.33 12.36 2.16
C THR A 17 -9.91 12.66 1.71
N ILE A 18 -9.71 12.93 0.42
CA ILE A 18 -8.40 13.27 -0.12
C ILE A 18 -7.81 14.51 0.55
N LYS A 19 -8.65 15.50 0.88
CA LYS A 19 -8.24 16.67 1.64
C LYS A 19 -7.73 16.32 3.05
N ALA A 20 -8.44 15.46 3.78
CA ALA A 20 -8.01 15.00 5.10
C ALA A 20 -6.70 14.21 5.03
N VAL A 21 -6.51 13.42 3.96
CA VAL A 21 -5.25 12.72 3.69
C VAL A 21 -4.10 13.72 3.47
N HIS A 22 -4.30 14.77 2.67
CA HIS A 22 -3.30 15.84 2.48
C HIS A 22 -2.93 16.55 3.80
N GLU A 23 -3.92 16.82 4.66
CA GLU A 23 -3.71 17.44 5.97
C GLU A 23 -2.96 16.53 6.96
N SER A 24 -2.95 15.22 6.72
CA SER A 24 -2.28 14.23 7.57
C SER A 24 -0.81 13.98 7.24
N LEU A 25 -0.32 14.47 6.10
CA LEU A 25 1.04 14.25 5.63
C LEU A 25 2.07 14.83 6.61
N GLY A 26 3.14 14.07 6.85
CA GLY A 26 4.29 14.52 7.64
C GLY A 26 5.23 15.45 6.85
N MET A 27 4.86 15.80 5.62
CA MET A 27 5.64 16.59 4.68
C MET A 27 4.72 17.50 3.84
N PRO A 28 5.26 18.54 3.17
CA PRO A 28 4.47 19.36 2.27
C PRO A 28 3.85 18.54 1.13
N VAL A 29 2.59 18.83 0.83
CA VAL A 29 1.84 18.30 -0.31
C VAL A 29 2.59 18.59 -1.62
N SER A 30 2.58 17.63 -2.54
CA SER A 30 3.20 17.73 -3.85
C SER A 30 2.67 18.93 -4.64
N LYS A 31 3.56 19.61 -5.37
CA LYS A 31 3.15 20.69 -6.30
C LYS A 31 2.41 20.18 -7.54
N TYR A 32 2.34 18.85 -7.72
CA TYR A 32 1.74 18.21 -8.89
C TYR A 32 0.27 17.83 -8.70
N HIS A 33 -0.30 18.04 -7.51
CA HIS A 33 -1.75 17.94 -7.34
C HIS A 33 -2.45 18.92 -8.28
N ASN A 34 -3.53 18.44 -8.90
CA ASN A 34 -4.36 19.23 -9.78
C ASN A 34 -5.79 19.28 -9.23
N PRO A 35 -6.31 20.46 -8.82
CA PRO A 35 -7.68 20.59 -8.32
C PRO A 35 -8.74 20.06 -9.29
N ASP A 36 -8.49 20.11 -10.61
CA ASP A 36 -9.41 19.58 -11.62
C ASP A 36 -9.50 18.03 -11.60
N LEU A 37 -8.58 17.36 -10.89
CA LEU A 37 -8.51 15.91 -10.73
C LEU A 37 -8.76 15.45 -9.28
N GLU A 38 -9.27 16.33 -8.40
CA GLU A 38 -9.57 15.98 -7.00
C GLU A 38 -10.52 14.79 -6.89
N LYS A 39 -11.48 14.70 -7.81
CA LYS A 39 -12.40 13.57 -7.90
C LYS A 39 -11.66 12.26 -8.14
N GLU A 40 -10.71 12.23 -9.08
CA GLU A 40 -9.93 11.04 -9.39
C GLU A 40 -9.03 10.64 -8.22
N GLU A 41 -8.42 11.60 -7.53
CA GLU A 41 -7.65 11.33 -6.31
C GLU A 41 -8.53 10.72 -5.21
N GLN A 42 -9.76 11.23 -5.06
CA GLN A 42 -10.74 10.65 -4.13
C GLN A 42 -11.15 9.23 -4.54
N GLU A 43 -11.38 8.95 -5.83
CA GLU A 43 -11.68 7.60 -6.29
C GLU A 43 -10.51 6.63 -6.07
N ILE A 44 -9.27 7.08 -6.26
CA ILE A 44 -8.07 6.30 -5.93
C ILE A 44 -7.98 6.07 -4.41
N LEU A 45 -8.32 7.07 -3.58
CA LEU A 45 -8.39 6.89 -2.13
C LEU A 45 -9.40 5.81 -1.74
N GLU A 46 -10.58 5.78 -2.37
CA GLU A 46 -11.56 4.71 -2.13
C GLU A 46 -11.02 3.33 -2.54
N HIS A 47 -10.21 3.24 -3.61
CA HIS A 47 -9.52 2.00 -3.96
C HIS A 47 -8.58 1.52 -2.85
N TYR A 48 -7.78 2.42 -2.27
CA TYR A 48 -6.94 2.08 -1.12
C TYR A 48 -7.75 1.68 0.11
N LYS A 49 -8.82 2.40 0.45
CA LYS A 49 -9.67 2.05 1.59
C LYS A 49 -10.27 0.66 1.46
N GLU A 50 -10.74 0.32 0.26
CA GLU A 50 -11.28 -1.02 0.00
C GLU A 50 -10.20 -2.10 0.08
N TRP A 51 -8.94 -1.80 -0.26
CA TRP A 51 -7.81 -2.72 -0.03
C TRP A 51 -7.55 -2.93 1.46
N PHE A 52 -7.54 -1.87 2.26
CA PHE A 52 -7.34 -1.96 3.71
C PHE A 52 -8.44 -2.79 4.34
N ARG A 53 -9.70 -2.48 4.02
CA ARG A 53 -10.85 -3.26 4.48
C ARG A 53 -10.76 -4.72 4.02
N PHE A 54 -10.35 -4.98 2.78
CA PHE A 54 -10.15 -6.35 2.28
C PHE A 54 -9.14 -7.11 3.13
N ASN A 55 -7.97 -6.53 3.43
CA ASN A 55 -6.97 -7.18 4.26
C ASN A 55 -7.51 -7.49 5.66
N HIS A 56 -8.31 -6.59 6.25
CA HIS A 56 -8.87 -6.75 7.60
C HIS A 56 -10.00 -7.77 7.71
N THR A 57 -10.65 -8.12 6.59
CA THR A 57 -11.94 -8.83 6.63
C THR A 57 -12.03 -10.06 5.74
N ASP A 58 -11.22 -10.16 4.69
CA ASP A 58 -11.46 -11.10 3.59
C ASP A 58 -10.17 -11.52 2.87
N PHE A 59 -8.99 -11.41 3.51
CA PHE A 59 -7.71 -11.60 2.83
C PHE A 59 -7.59 -12.94 2.08
N GLY A 60 -8.17 -14.01 2.61
CA GLY A 60 -8.20 -15.34 1.97
C GLY A 60 -9.02 -15.41 0.66
N ASN A 61 -9.74 -14.36 0.27
CA ASN A 61 -10.51 -14.31 -0.97
C ASN A 61 -9.62 -13.85 -2.14
N LYS A 62 -8.90 -14.81 -2.73
CA LYS A 62 -7.95 -14.59 -3.84
C LYS A 62 -8.57 -13.89 -5.05
N GLU A 63 -9.80 -14.25 -5.41
CA GLU A 63 -10.47 -13.63 -6.56
C GLU A 63 -10.76 -12.16 -6.30
N ARG A 64 -11.23 -11.83 -5.09
CA ARG A 64 -11.42 -10.43 -4.67
C ARG A 64 -10.09 -9.69 -4.55
N ALA A 65 -9.00 -10.35 -4.18
CA ALA A 65 -7.68 -9.73 -4.18
C ALA A 65 -7.18 -9.39 -5.59
N LYS A 66 -7.24 -10.34 -6.52
CA LYS A 66 -6.80 -10.17 -7.92
C LYS A 66 -7.60 -9.08 -8.66
N SER A 67 -8.92 -9.06 -8.44
CA SER A 67 -9.57 -7.89 -7.87
C SER A 67 -9.03 -6.48 -8.14
N PHE A 68 -8.05 -6.09 -7.32
CA PHE A 68 -7.51 -4.75 -7.24
C PHE A 68 -6.49 -4.44 -8.33
N TYR A 69 -6.14 -5.44 -9.16
CA TYR A 69 -5.04 -5.38 -10.10
C TYR A 69 -5.51 -5.49 -11.54
N ASP A 70 -4.73 -4.90 -12.45
CA ASP A 70 -4.77 -5.25 -13.87
C ASP A 70 -3.88 -6.47 -14.11
N VAL A 71 -4.36 -7.63 -13.68
CA VAL A 71 -3.57 -8.86 -13.53
C VAL A 71 -2.65 -9.19 -14.73
N PRO A 72 -3.06 -9.04 -16.01
CA PRO A 72 -2.17 -9.28 -17.15
C PRO A 72 -0.98 -8.31 -17.21
N GLU A 73 -1.18 -7.06 -16.82
CA GLU A 73 -0.21 -5.97 -16.99
C GLU A 73 0.54 -5.58 -15.70
N THR A 74 0.07 -6.03 -14.54
CA THR A 74 0.70 -5.71 -13.25
C THR A 74 2.14 -6.20 -13.20
N MET A 75 3.06 -5.28 -12.89
CA MET A 75 4.42 -5.61 -12.46
C MET A 75 4.56 -5.41 -10.95
N TYR A 76 5.25 -6.30 -10.27
CA TYR A 76 5.38 -6.25 -8.81
C TYR A 76 6.83 -6.42 -8.37
N PHE A 77 7.32 -5.54 -7.49
CA PHE A 77 8.69 -5.59 -6.98
C PHE A 77 8.75 -5.82 -5.46
N ASP A 78 9.77 -6.59 -5.06
CA ASP A 78 10.46 -6.59 -3.76
C ASP A 78 9.74 -7.17 -2.52
N LEU A 79 8.43 -7.50 -2.55
CA LEU A 79 7.87 -8.48 -1.60
C LEU A 79 8.04 -9.90 -2.19
N MET A 80 9.09 -10.60 -1.77
CA MET A 80 9.56 -11.93 -2.23
C MET A 80 10.42 -11.95 -3.49
N LYS A 81 10.02 -11.30 -4.59
CA LYS A 81 10.80 -11.28 -5.85
C LYS A 81 10.24 -10.26 -6.84
N VAL A 82 10.99 -10.01 -7.91
CA VAL A 82 10.48 -9.32 -9.10
C VAL A 82 9.50 -10.23 -9.84
N ILE A 83 8.30 -9.71 -10.11
CA ILE A 83 7.26 -10.37 -10.90
C ILE A 83 7.05 -9.57 -12.19
N PRO A 84 7.43 -10.14 -13.34
CA PRO A 84 7.14 -9.52 -14.63
C PRO A 84 5.63 -9.63 -14.96
N ARG A 85 5.20 -8.83 -15.95
CA ARG A 85 3.84 -8.88 -16.50
C ARG A 85 3.43 -10.31 -16.86
N GLY A 86 2.16 -10.65 -16.63
CA GLY A 86 1.63 -12.00 -16.76
C GLY A 86 2.00 -12.97 -15.63
N GLY A 87 2.91 -12.59 -14.72
CA GLY A 87 3.31 -13.43 -13.59
C GLY A 87 2.50 -13.23 -12.31
N PHE A 88 1.75 -12.12 -12.19
CA PHE A 88 1.16 -11.69 -10.93
C PHE A 88 0.06 -12.64 -10.40
N ALA A 89 -0.81 -13.17 -11.27
CA ALA A 89 -1.87 -14.10 -10.84
C ALA A 89 -1.30 -15.30 -10.07
N LYS A 90 -0.31 -15.97 -10.67
CA LYS A 90 0.37 -17.10 -10.06
C LYS A 90 1.12 -16.68 -8.81
N HIS A 91 1.80 -15.53 -8.85
CA HIS A 91 2.49 -15.03 -7.67
C HIS A 91 1.52 -14.89 -6.49
N TYR A 92 0.37 -14.25 -6.71
CA TYR A 92 -0.65 -14.05 -5.68
C TYR A 92 -1.17 -15.39 -5.13
N ASP A 93 -1.37 -16.38 -5.99
CA ASP A 93 -1.80 -17.71 -5.54
C ASP A 93 -0.80 -18.38 -4.58
N ASP A 94 0.49 -18.02 -4.67
CA ASP A 94 1.59 -18.57 -3.87
C ASP A 94 1.87 -17.77 -2.55
N ILE A 95 1.36 -16.55 -2.35
CA ILE A 95 1.62 -15.71 -1.14
C ILE A 95 0.74 -16.10 0.07
N ASP A 96 -0.36 -16.82 -0.17
CA ASP A 96 -1.40 -17.11 0.83
C ASP A 96 -0.92 -17.83 2.11
N GLU A 97 0.21 -18.55 2.07
CA GLU A 97 0.71 -19.27 3.25
C GLU A 97 1.13 -18.33 4.39
N TYR A 98 1.32 -17.04 4.12
CA TYR A 98 1.91 -16.10 5.08
C TYR A 98 0.91 -15.22 5.85
N TYR A 99 -0.35 -15.09 5.42
CA TYR A 99 -1.25 -14.03 5.89
C TYR A 99 -2.69 -14.53 6.04
N ASP A 100 -3.09 -14.98 7.24
CA ASP A 100 -4.47 -15.44 7.52
C ASP A 100 -5.31 -14.31 8.15
N ASP A 101 -4.78 -13.65 9.19
CA ASP A 101 -5.39 -12.49 9.87
C ASP A 101 -4.52 -11.25 9.66
N SER A 102 -4.64 -10.58 8.51
CA SER A 102 -3.81 -9.42 8.16
C SER A 102 -4.44 -8.08 8.51
N HIS A 103 -3.64 -7.16 9.03
CA HIS A 103 -4.05 -5.82 9.41
C HIS A 103 -3.08 -4.77 8.88
N LEU A 104 -3.63 -3.63 8.47
CA LEU A 104 -2.97 -2.55 7.76
C LEU A 104 -3.17 -1.21 8.42
N ALA A 105 -2.10 -0.43 8.41
CA ALA A 105 -2.14 1.00 8.61
C ALA A 105 -1.12 1.64 7.68
N CYS A 106 -1.37 2.86 7.25
CA CYS A 106 -0.41 3.67 6.53
C CYS A 106 -0.18 5.00 7.22
N ARG A 107 0.92 5.64 6.87
CA ARG A 107 1.13 7.05 7.10
C ARG A 107 1.78 7.63 5.86
N ASP A 108 1.70 8.95 5.73
CA ASP A 108 2.24 9.65 4.56
C ASP A 108 1.69 9.09 3.24
N LEU A 109 0.41 8.66 3.24
CA LEU A 109 -0.28 8.30 2.00
C LEU A 109 -0.49 9.57 1.18
N GLU A 110 0.22 9.71 0.08
CA GLU A 110 0.00 10.77 -0.90
C GLU A 110 -0.45 10.14 -2.22
N ILE A 111 -1.53 10.67 -2.80
CA ILE A 111 -2.15 10.19 -4.03
C ILE A 111 -2.16 11.33 -5.02
N VAL A 112 -1.58 11.15 -6.20
CA VAL A 112 -1.59 12.17 -7.25
C VAL A 112 -2.24 11.59 -8.50
N ALA A 113 -3.37 12.16 -8.88
CA ALA A 113 -3.98 11.87 -10.18
C ALA A 113 -3.23 12.65 -11.26
N THR A 114 -2.81 11.95 -12.31
CA THR A 114 -2.08 12.54 -13.44
C THR A 114 -2.97 12.77 -14.66
N SER A 115 -4.14 12.11 -14.69
CA SER A 115 -5.21 12.28 -15.68
C SER A 115 -6.52 11.65 -15.15
N PRO A 116 -7.65 11.78 -15.88
CA PRO A 116 -8.89 11.05 -15.57
C PRO A 116 -8.76 9.52 -15.44
N GLU A 117 -7.68 8.93 -15.94
CA GLU A 117 -7.51 7.47 -16.04
C GLU A 117 -6.19 6.95 -15.45
N SER A 118 -5.30 7.81 -14.95
CA SER A 118 -4.03 7.37 -14.37
C SER A 118 -3.57 8.23 -13.21
N GLY A 119 -2.92 7.60 -12.26
CA GLY A 119 -2.35 8.25 -11.07
C GLY A 119 -1.32 7.36 -10.40
N TYR A 120 -0.75 7.87 -9.33
CA TYR A 120 0.17 7.10 -8.49
C TYR A 120 -0.10 7.39 -7.02
N GLY A 121 0.36 6.49 -6.15
CA GLY A 121 0.38 6.73 -4.72
C GLY A 121 1.71 6.33 -4.11
N THR A 122 2.08 7.02 -3.04
CA THR A 122 3.23 6.67 -2.21
C THR A 122 2.81 6.63 -0.75
N MET A 123 3.39 5.74 0.04
CA MET A 123 3.14 5.68 1.49
C MET A 123 4.24 4.94 2.25
N VAL A 124 4.22 5.07 3.56
CA VAL A 124 4.79 4.08 4.49
C VAL A 124 3.63 3.22 5.00
N GLN A 125 3.69 1.91 4.81
CA GLN A 125 2.63 0.97 5.19
C GLN A 125 3.15 -0.03 6.22
N ARG A 126 2.33 -0.29 7.23
CA ARG A 126 2.56 -1.31 8.26
C ARG A 126 1.60 -2.46 8.04
N TYR A 127 2.14 -3.66 8.05
CA TYR A 127 1.45 -4.94 8.08
C TYR A 127 1.66 -5.59 9.45
N TRP A 128 0.63 -6.19 10.02
CA TRP A 128 0.75 -7.09 11.16
C TRP A 128 -0.38 -8.10 11.17
N GLY A 129 -0.21 -9.20 11.89
CA GLY A 129 -1.21 -10.24 11.88
C GLY A 129 -0.71 -11.59 12.36
N ILE A 130 -1.50 -12.62 12.06
CA ILE A 130 -1.17 -14.03 12.28
C ILE A 130 -1.16 -14.72 10.91
N GLY A 131 -0.07 -15.42 10.61
CA GLY A 131 0.05 -16.23 9.39
C GLY A 131 -0.71 -17.55 9.50
N SER A 132 -0.87 -18.25 8.37
CA SER A 132 -1.58 -19.54 8.34
C SER A 132 -0.90 -20.63 9.18
N ASP A 133 0.39 -20.46 9.49
CA ASP A 133 1.18 -21.32 10.37
C ASP A 133 0.99 -20.99 11.87
N GLY A 134 0.13 -20.02 12.20
CA GLY A 134 -0.16 -19.57 13.55
C GLY A 134 0.88 -18.63 14.15
N LYS A 135 1.91 -18.21 13.40
CA LYS A 135 2.93 -17.27 13.88
C LYS A 135 2.51 -15.82 13.64
N GLU A 136 2.82 -14.95 14.60
CA GLU A 136 2.68 -13.52 14.41
C GLU A 136 3.68 -12.99 13.39
N PHE A 137 3.22 -12.07 12.53
CA PHE A 137 4.09 -11.26 11.69
C PHE A 137 3.83 -9.78 11.96
N SER A 138 4.88 -8.96 11.83
CA SER A 138 4.75 -7.51 11.77
C SER A 138 5.94 -6.91 11.05
N PHE A 139 5.67 -6.06 10.07
CA PHE A 139 6.70 -5.35 9.34
C PHE A 139 6.13 -4.06 8.76
N THR A 140 7.02 -3.15 8.39
CA THR A 140 6.72 -1.87 7.76
C THR A 140 7.56 -1.75 6.51
N PHE A 141 6.95 -1.31 5.42
CA PHE A 141 7.61 -1.05 4.15
C PHE A 141 7.20 0.30 3.58
N ARG A 142 7.96 0.76 2.59
CA ARG A 142 7.55 1.87 1.73
C ARG A 142 6.88 1.30 0.50
N MET A 143 5.78 1.90 0.08
CA MET A 143 5.06 1.48 -1.11
C MET A 143 4.99 2.63 -2.09
N THR A 144 5.27 2.34 -3.35
CA THR A 144 4.89 3.15 -4.50
C THR A 144 3.99 2.31 -5.37
N SER A 145 2.86 2.85 -5.81
CA SER A 145 2.00 2.17 -6.77
C SER A 145 1.62 3.08 -7.92
N LEU A 146 1.45 2.47 -9.09
CA LEU A 146 0.91 3.12 -10.28
C LEU A 146 -0.47 2.53 -10.53
N LEU A 147 -1.43 3.42 -10.77
CA LEU A 147 -2.82 3.06 -10.97
C LEU A 147 -3.31 3.47 -12.35
N ARG A 148 -4.19 2.64 -12.90
CA ARG A 148 -4.97 2.96 -14.10
C ARG A 148 -6.44 2.68 -13.87
N LYS A 149 -7.31 3.51 -14.44
CA LYS A 149 -8.75 3.26 -14.50
C LYS A 149 -9.05 2.39 -15.71
N ILE A 150 -9.64 1.23 -15.47
CA ILE A 150 -9.97 0.22 -16.49
C ILE A 150 -11.44 -0.17 -16.29
N ASP A 151 -12.24 0.00 -17.34
CA ASP A 151 -13.70 -0.23 -17.29
C ASP A 151 -14.38 0.46 -16.11
N GLY A 152 -13.99 1.72 -15.86
CA GLY A 152 -14.53 2.55 -14.78
C GLY A 152 -14.01 2.24 -13.38
N ARG A 153 -13.10 1.28 -13.20
CA ARG A 153 -12.53 0.89 -11.90
C ARG A 153 -11.04 1.14 -11.85
N TRP A 154 -10.55 1.71 -10.75
CA TRP A 154 -9.12 1.85 -10.51
C TRP A 154 -8.48 0.49 -10.20
N LYS A 155 -7.30 0.28 -10.77
CA LYS A 155 -6.49 -0.95 -10.65
C LYS A 155 -5.03 -0.60 -10.49
N TRP A 156 -4.29 -1.38 -9.72
CA TRP A 156 -2.84 -1.34 -9.73
C TRP A 156 -2.28 -2.00 -10.99
N ILE A 157 -1.46 -1.25 -11.70
CA ILE A 157 -0.66 -1.74 -12.83
C ILE A 157 0.82 -1.90 -12.44
N HIS A 158 1.21 -1.34 -11.29
CA HIS A 158 2.50 -1.57 -10.70
C HIS A 158 2.44 -1.36 -9.20
N GLU A 159 3.12 -2.22 -8.45
CA GLU A 159 3.47 -1.99 -7.06
C GLU A 159 4.96 -2.21 -6.85
N HIS A 160 5.56 -1.30 -6.09
CA HIS A 160 6.91 -1.42 -5.59
C HIS A 160 6.88 -1.26 -4.08
N VAL A 161 7.08 -2.38 -3.40
CA VAL A 161 7.23 -2.45 -1.95
C VAL A 161 8.71 -2.47 -1.62
N SER A 162 9.20 -1.71 -0.65
CA SER A 162 10.64 -1.75 -0.32
C SER A 162 10.93 -1.57 1.16
N PHE A 163 11.97 -2.27 1.60
CA PHE A 163 12.61 -2.11 2.90
C PHE A 163 13.94 -1.38 2.71
N PRO A 164 14.29 -0.41 3.57
CA PRO A 164 15.65 0.09 3.64
C PRO A 164 16.62 -1.06 3.90
N ALA A 165 17.79 -1.03 3.25
CA ALA A 165 18.83 -2.02 3.47
C ALA A 165 20.08 -1.34 4.02
N ASP A 166 20.68 -1.96 5.02
CA ASP A 166 22.03 -1.62 5.45
C ASP A 166 23.02 -2.27 4.49
N LEU A 167 23.71 -1.44 3.70
CA LEU A 167 24.66 -1.91 2.69
C LEU A 167 25.96 -2.48 3.30
N VAL A 168 26.23 -2.25 4.58
CA VAL A 168 27.39 -2.84 5.27
C VAL A 168 27.10 -4.27 5.69
N THR A 169 25.92 -4.51 6.27
CA THR A 169 25.51 -5.85 6.76
C THR A 169 24.77 -6.68 5.73
N GLY A 170 24.23 -6.03 4.68
CA GLY A 170 23.34 -6.65 3.70
C GLY A 170 21.94 -6.98 4.24
N GLN A 171 21.58 -6.47 5.43
CA GLN A 171 20.30 -6.75 6.07
C GLN A 171 19.26 -5.67 5.78
N SER A 172 18.01 -6.09 5.60
CA SER A 172 16.87 -5.20 5.47
C SER A 172 16.32 -4.79 6.84
N ASP A 173 15.92 -3.52 6.96
CA ASP A 173 15.17 -3.00 8.11
C ASP A 173 13.66 -3.18 7.89
N LEU A 174 13.10 -4.22 8.52
CA LEU A 174 11.66 -4.52 8.47
C LEU A 174 10.79 -3.52 9.25
N THR A 175 11.38 -2.48 9.85
CA THR A 175 10.65 -1.39 10.50
C THR A 175 10.67 -0.10 9.69
N CYS A 176 11.42 0.00 8.59
CA CYS A 176 11.61 1.26 7.85
C CYS A 176 12.02 2.45 8.74
N GLY A 177 12.78 2.21 9.81
CA GLY A 177 13.16 3.23 10.79
C GLY A 177 12.00 3.81 11.60
N THR A 178 10.80 3.22 11.55
CA THR A 178 9.64 3.68 12.35
C THR A 178 9.66 3.13 13.77
N GLY A 179 10.43 2.07 14.02
CA GLY A 179 10.46 1.35 15.29
C GLY A 179 9.17 0.59 15.60
N THR A 180 8.22 0.48 14.66
CA THR A 180 6.98 -0.25 14.88
C THR A 180 7.20 -1.76 14.74
N THR A 181 6.98 -2.49 15.81
CA THR A 181 7.10 -3.95 15.87
C THR A 181 5.90 -4.58 16.57
N GLY A 182 5.61 -5.84 16.25
CA GLY A 182 4.50 -6.61 16.86
C GLY A 182 3.12 -6.04 16.55
N LYS A 183 2.09 -6.59 17.19
CA LYS A 183 0.72 -6.05 17.13
C LYS A 183 0.66 -4.70 17.87
N PRO A 184 0.03 -3.65 17.31
CA PRO A 184 -0.26 -2.43 18.07
C PRO A 184 -1.05 -2.76 19.34
N THR A 185 -0.61 -2.24 20.49
CA THR A 185 -1.33 -2.35 21.77
C THR A 185 -2.42 -1.32 21.89
#